data_AF-A0A536BHM7-F1
#
_entry.id   AF-A0A536BHM7-F1
#
_cell.length_a   1.000
_cell.length_b   1.000
_cell.length_c   1.000
_cell.angle_alpha   90.00
_cell.angle_beta   90.00
_cell.angle_gamma   90.00
#
_symmetry.space_group_name_H-M   'P 1'
#
loop_
_entity.id
_entity.type
_entity.pdbx_description
1 polymer ?
#
loop_
_entity_poly.entity_id
_entity_poly.type
_entity_poly.pdbx_seq_one_letter_code
_entity_poly.pdbx_strand_id
1 'polypeptide(L)'
;MNTVQRSARSAAPTVTIRRLPASGNSALAASALIQAALGIEFFLSGLNKFADPDFVRNFKLFVDASPGTQTGVLAPLIHSLVQPNIAFFAELTKYTELGLGIVLLLGALEVGRRRLSGRAGAEHGYEAPVALIAALAGLAAAGLSLSIALLMGEQLPTITPGRALTTAIPVELLLVPLGIAVAWMEFGRFRVLHRAH
;
A
#
# COMPACT_ATOMS: atom_id res chain seq x y z
N MET A 1 9.53 -14.19 -68.92
CA MET A 1 9.43 -14.83 -67.58
C MET A 1 9.44 -13.74 -66.54
N ASN A 2 8.29 -13.43 -65.95
CA ASN A 2 8.11 -12.33 -65.00
C ASN A 2 8.51 -12.79 -63.59
N THR A 3 9.53 -12.14 -63.01
CA THR A 3 9.89 -12.26 -61.60
C THR A 3 8.87 -11.50 -60.75
N VAL A 4 7.96 -12.23 -60.12
CA VAL A 4 7.04 -11.69 -59.10
C VAL A 4 7.84 -11.39 -57.84
N GLN A 5 8.12 -10.10 -57.63
CA GLN A 5 8.75 -9.58 -56.43
C GLN A 5 7.72 -9.60 -55.30
N ARG A 6 7.83 -10.57 -54.38
CA ARG A 6 6.96 -10.68 -53.19
C ARG A 6 7.22 -9.46 -52.29
N SER A 7 6.23 -8.59 -52.19
CA SER A 7 6.19 -7.50 -51.22
C SER A 7 6.39 -8.04 -49.80
N ALA A 8 7.48 -7.63 -49.16
CA ALA A 8 7.74 -7.93 -47.75
C ALA A 8 6.67 -7.23 -46.92
N ARG A 9 5.63 -7.96 -46.50
CA ARG A 9 4.72 -7.51 -45.46
C ARG A 9 5.58 -7.28 -44.20
N SER A 10 5.74 -6.01 -43.84
CA SER A 10 6.28 -5.59 -42.56
C SER A 10 5.57 -6.37 -41.45
N ALA A 11 6.32 -7.25 -40.77
CA ALA A 11 5.80 -8.02 -39.65
C ALA A 11 5.47 -7.00 -38.55
N ALA A 12 4.18 -6.81 -38.28
CA ALA A 12 3.75 -6.04 -37.12
C ALA A 12 4.43 -6.61 -35.88
N PRO A 13 4.94 -5.76 -34.95
CA PRO A 13 5.63 -6.25 -33.77
C PRO A 13 4.71 -7.21 -33.01
N THR A 14 5.14 -8.46 -32.91
CA THR A 14 4.44 -9.51 -32.19
C THR A 14 4.51 -9.20 -30.70
N VAL A 15 3.51 -8.47 -30.19
CA VAL A 15 3.35 -8.25 -28.74
C VAL A 15 3.12 -9.63 -28.13
N THR A 16 4.13 -10.15 -27.44
CA THR A 16 4.07 -11.48 -26.84
C THR A 16 3.27 -11.38 -25.55
N ILE A 17 1.98 -11.75 -25.59
CA ILE A 17 1.12 -11.75 -24.41
C ILE A 17 1.37 -13.05 -23.64
N ARG A 18 2.24 -13.02 -22.64
CA ARG A 18 2.40 -14.14 -21.71
C ARG A 18 1.14 -14.24 -20.86
N ARG A 19 0.27 -15.22 -21.14
CA ARG A 19 -0.95 -15.43 -20.34
C ARG A 19 -0.57 -15.88 -18.94
N LEU A 20 -1.06 -15.14 -17.94
CA LEU A 20 -0.95 -15.52 -16.54
C LEU A 20 -1.83 -16.76 -16.27
N PRO A 21 -1.39 -17.71 -15.43
CA PRO A 21 -2.25 -18.77 -14.96
C PRO A 21 -3.49 -18.19 -14.27
N ALA A 22 -4.64 -18.87 -14.35
CA ALA A 22 -5.91 -18.37 -13.81
C ALA A 22 -5.82 -18.01 -12.31
N SER A 23 -5.09 -18.80 -11.51
CA SER A 23 -4.82 -18.50 -10.10
C SER A 23 -3.95 -17.25 -9.90
N GLY A 24 -2.98 -17.01 -10.79
CA GLY A 24 -2.17 -15.79 -10.79
C GLY A 24 -3.00 -14.55 -11.11
N ASN A 25 -3.97 -14.65 -12.02
CA ASN A 25 -4.88 -13.55 -12.35
C ASN A 25 -5.79 -13.17 -11.17
N SER A 26 -6.29 -14.16 -10.42
CA SER A 26 -7.10 -13.90 -9.21
C SER A 26 -6.27 -13.29 -8.08
N ALA A 27 -5.03 -13.75 -7.88
CA ALA A 27 -4.12 -13.16 -6.89
C ALA A 27 -3.78 -11.70 -7.21
N LEU A 28 -3.54 -11.37 -8.48
CA LEU A 28 -3.34 -9.98 -8.91
C LEU A 28 -4.59 -9.13 -8.71
N ALA A 29 -5.78 -9.67 -9.00
CA ALA A 29 -7.03 -8.95 -8.75
C ALA A 29 -7.23 -8.64 -7.25
N ALA A 30 -6.95 -9.62 -6.38
CA ALA A 30 -7.01 -9.43 -4.94
C ALA A 30 -5.97 -8.39 -4.47
N SER A 31 -4.72 -8.48 -4.96
CA SER A 31 -3.68 -7.48 -4.69
C SER A 31 -4.13 -6.07 -5.08
N ALA A 32 -4.67 -5.89 -6.29
CA ALA A 32 -5.15 -4.60 -6.77
C ALA A 32 -6.29 -4.04 -5.91
N LEU A 33 -7.24 -4.88 -5.49
CA LEU A 33 -8.36 -4.44 -4.65
C LEU A 33 -7.90 -4.04 -3.24
N ILE A 34 -7.00 -4.80 -2.63
CA ILE A 34 -6.46 -4.47 -1.30
C ILE A 34 -5.63 -3.19 -1.38
N GLN A 35 -4.78 -3.06 -2.40
CA GLN A 35 -4.02 -1.82 -2.65
C GLN A 35 -4.92 -0.63 -2.89
N ALA A 36 -6.02 -0.79 -3.63
CA ALA A 36 -6.97 0.28 -3.85
C ALA A 36 -7.64 0.70 -2.55
N ALA A 37 -8.08 -0.26 -1.72
CA ALA A 37 -8.72 0.04 -0.43
C ALA A 37 -7.76 0.78 0.51
N LEU A 38 -6.54 0.26 0.71
CA LEU A 38 -5.52 0.93 1.52
C LEU A 38 -5.10 2.27 0.92
N GLY A 39 -4.95 2.33 -0.41
CA GLY A 39 -4.57 3.54 -1.12
C GLY A 39 -5.60 4.65 -0.95
N ILE A 40 -6.90 4.34 -1.05
CA ILE A 40 -7.98 5.29 -0.78
C ILE A 40 -7.93 5.77 0.67
N GLU A 41 -7.82 4.85 1.63
CA GLU A 41 -7.76 5.18 3.06
C GLU A 41 -6.63 6.17 3.37
N PHE A 42 -5.40 5.82 2.98
CA PHE A 42 -4.23 6.67 3.24
C PHE A 42 -4.26 7.98 2.43
N PHE A 43 -4.78 7.97 1.20
CA PHE A 43 -4.92 9.18 0.40
C PHE A 43 -5.91 10.16 1.02
N LEU A 44 -7.11 9.68 1.40
CA LEU A 44 -8.13 10.52 2.02
C LEU A 44 -7.70 10.98 3.42
N SER A 45 -7.10 10.08 4.21
CA SER A 45 -6.56 10.42 5.53
C SER A 45 -5.47 11.50 5.42
N GLY A 46 -4.55 11.38 4.45
CA GLY A 46 -3.56 12.40 4.15
C GLY A 46 -4.19 13.73 3.72
N LEU A 47 -5.15 13.71 2.79
CA LEU A 47 -5.87 14.92 2.36
C LEU A 47 -6.61 15.62 3.51
N ASN A 48 -7.23 14.86 4.41
CA ASN A 48 -7.88 15.41 5.60
C ASN A 48 -6.86 16.16 6.49
N LYS A 49 -5.64 15.62 6.64
CA LYS A 49 -4.56 16.28 7.39
C LYS A 49 -4.03 17.54 6.70
N PHE A 50 -4.02 17.58 5.36
CA PHE A 50 -3.70 18.79 4.60
C PHE A 50 -4.81 19.85 4.66
N ALA A 51 -6.05 19.42 4.76
CA ALA A 51 -7.21 20.31 4.84
C ALA A 51 -7.44 20.91 6.24
N ASP A 52 -6.77 20.38 7.28
CA ASP A 52 -6.87 20.86 8.66
C ASP A 52 -5.76 21.88 8.98
N PRO A 53 -6.08 23.19 9.12
CA PRO A 53 -5.10 24.21 9.46
C PRO A 53 -4.47 24.03 10.85
N ASP A 54 -5.17 23.33 11.75
CA ASP A 54 -4.75 23.09 13.12
C ASP A 54 -4.11 21.70 13.29
N PHE A 55 -3.80 20.99 12.21
CA PHE A 55 -3.37 19.60 12.24
C PHE A 55 -2.18 19.35 13.19
N VAL A 56 -1.16 20.22 13.18
CA VAL A 56 0.01 20.07 14.08
C VAL A 56 -0.39 20.15 15.55
N ARG A 57 -1.32 21.06 15.89
CA ARG A 57 -1.86 21.18 17.25
C ARG A 57 -2.66 19.94 17.62
N ASN A 58 -3.54 19.48 16.73
CA ASN A 58 -4.39 18.30 16.93
C ASN A 58 -3.53 17.03 17.06
N PHE A 59 -2.47 16.89 16.28
CA PHE A 59 -1.48 15.82 16.39
C PHE A 59 -0.77 15.84 17.75
N LYS A 60 -0.34 17.01 18.23
CA LYS A 60 0.23 17.14 19.58
C LYS A 60 -0.73 16.64 20.65
N LEU A 61 -1.98 17.12 20.61
CA LEU A 61 -3.01 16.74 21.58
C LEU A 61 -3.27 15.24 21.53
N PHE A 62 -3.36 14.65 20.34
CA PHE A 62 -3.49 13.22 20.14
C PHE A 62 -2.33 12.45 20.77
N VAL A 63 -1.07 12.80 20.46
CA VAL A 63 0.11 12.13 21.00
C VAL A 63 0.17 12.27 22.53
N ASP A 64 -0.06 13.46 23.08
CA ASP A 64 0.04 13.69 24.52
C ASP A 64 -1.07 12.97 25.32
N ALA A 65 -2.28 12.87 24.75
CA ALA A 65 -3.42 12.20 25.38
C ALA A 65 -3.44 10.68 25.15
N SER A 66 -2.59 10.16 24.26
CA SER A 66 -2.59 8.76 23.85
C SER A 66 -2.08 7.83 24.98
N PRO A 67 -2.80 6.74 25.30
CA PRO A 67 -2.37 5.79 26.33
C PRO A 67 -0.98 5.20 26.05
N GLY A 68 -0.68 4.92 24.77
CA GLY A 68 0.60 4.38 24.33
C GLY A 68 1.78 5.32 24.51
N THR A 69 1.54 6.62 24.68
CA THR A 69 2.58 7.59 25.07
C THR A 69 2.95 7.45 26.54
N GLN A 70 2.01 7.10 27.41
CA GLN A 70 2.25 7.05 28.85
C GLN A 70 2.83 5.69 29.30
N THR A 71 2.30 4.60 28.75
CA THR A 71 2.62 3.24 29.21
C THR A 71 2.90 2.25 28.08
N GLY A 72 2.88 2.69 26.83
CA GLY A 72 3.04 1.82 25.66
C GLY A 72 4.48 1.45 25.36
N VAL A 73 4.66 0.43 24.52
CA VAL A 73 5.97 -0.05 24.06
C VAL A 73 6.74 1.04 23.29
N LEU A 74 6.02 1.95 22.62
CA LEU A 74 6.60 3.08 21.89
C LEU A 74 6.85 4.31 22.77
N ALA A 75 6.43 4.32 24.05
CA ALA A 75 6.53 5.48 24.93
C ALA A 75 7.94 6.09 25.01
N PRO A 76 9.03 5.30 25.19
CA PRO A 76 10.39 5.86 25.23
C PRO A 76 10.77 6.58 23.93
N LEU A 77 10.36 6.03 22.79
CA LEU A 77 10.62 6.62 21.48
C LEU A 77 9.79 7.89 21.26
N ILE A 78 8.53 7.88 21.70
CA ILE A 78 7.64 9.04 21.61
C ILE A 78 8.19 10.20 22.45
N HIS A 79 8.56 9.93 23.71
CA HIS A 79 9.11 10.95 24.60
C HIS A 79 10.45 11.52 24.14
N SER A 80 11.32 10.67 23.56
CA SER A 80 12.67 11.09 23.17
C SER A 80 12.76 11.72 21.78
N LEU A 81 11.91 11.30 20.84
CA LEU A 81 11.98 11.73 19.44
C LEU A 81 10.75 12.52 19.00
N VAL A 82 9.54 12.03 19.26
CA VAL A 82 8.31 12.59 18.69
C VAL A 82 7.89 13.87 19.42
N GLN A 83 7.77 13.83 20.74
CA GLN A 83 7.32 14.99 21.54
C GLN A 83 8.23 16.22 21.42
N PRO A 84 9.57 16.10 21.40
CA PRO A 84 10.43 17.26 21.18
C PRO A 84 10.33 17.83 19.75
N ASN A 85 9.90 17.02 18.78
CA ASN A 85 9.89 17.36 17.35
C ASN A 85 8.47 17.23 16.74
N ILE A 86 7.43 17.57 17.49
CA ILE A 86 6.03 17.32 17.09
C ILE A 86 5.68 17.87 15.71
N ALA A 87 6.09 19.10 15.39
CA ALA A 87 5.79 19.70 14.10
C ALA A 87 6.40 18.90 12.94
N PHE A 88 7.64 18.41 13.11
CA PHE A 88 8.30 17.58 12.11
C PHE A 88 7.56 16.25 11.91
N PHE A 89 7.20 15.55 13.00
CA PHE A 89 6.50 14.27 12.89
C PHE A 89 5.07 14.40 12.40
N ALA A 90 4.38 15.50 12.72
CA ALA A 90 3.07 15.81 12.17
C ALA A 90 3.18 15.99 10.64
N GLU A 91 4.08 16.87 10.18
CA GLU A 91 4.31 17.07 8.74
C GLU A 91 4.74 15.76 8.06
N LEU A 92 5.67 15.01 8.64
CA LEU A 92 6.12 13.73 8.12
C LEU A 92 4.96 12.74 7.96
N THR A 93 4.11 12.61 8.97
CA THR A 93 2.91 11.74 8.91
C THR A 93 1.98 12.17 7.80
N LYS A 94 1.70 13.48 7.70
CA LYS A 94 0.84 14.06 6.66
C LYS A 94 1.34 13.76 5.24
N TYR A 95 2.62 13.99 4.96
CA TYR A 95 3.20 13.68 3.65
C TYR A 95 3.29 12.17 3.40
N THR A 96 3.62 11.39 4.43
CA THR A 96 3.79 9.94 4.29
C THR A 96 2.46 9.29 3.96
N GLU A 97 1.38 9.63 4.66
CA GLU A 97 0.07 9.04 4.37
C GLU A 97 -0.41 9.37 2.95
N LEU A 98 -0.31 10.64 2.54
CA LEU A 98 -0.68 11.04 1.19
C LEU A 98 0.17 10.32 0.13
N GLY A 99 1.49 10.24 0.36
CA GLY A 99 2.43 9.56 -0.53
C GLY A 99 2.14 8.07 -0.65
N LEU A 100 1.88 7.39 0.48
CA LEU A 100 1.48 5.99 0.51
C LEU A 100 0.17 5.77 -0.25
N GLY A 101 -0.82 6.64 -0.02
CA GLY A 101 -2.09 6.60 -0.74
C GLY A 101 -1.90 6.63 -2.26
N ILE A 102 -1.12 7.60 -2.75
CA ILE A 102 -0.80 7.73 -4.18
C ILE A 102 -0.08 6.49 -4.71
N VAL A 103 0.96 6.02 -4.03
CA VAL A 103 1.76 4.87 -4.47
C VAL A 103 0.90 3.61 -4.55
N LEU A 104 0.07 3.34 -3.54
CA LEU A 104 -0.80 2.18 -3.50
C LEU A 104 -1.90 2.25 -4.57
N LEU A 105 -2.46 3.44 -4.83
CA LEU A 105 -3.43 3.63 -5.92
C LEU A 105 -2.80 3.41 -7.30
N LEU A 106 -1.60 3.92 -7.54
CA LEU A 106 -0.87 3.68 -8.78
C LEU A 106 -0.50 2.20 -8.94
N GLY A 107 -0.08 1.55 -7.87
CA GLY A 107 0.15 0.10 -7.84
C GLY A 107 -1.12 -0.69 -8.18
N ALA A 108 -2.25 -0.33 -7.58
CA ALA A 108 -3.55 -0.95 -7.85
C ALA A 108 -3.97 -0.81 -9.31
N LEU A 109 -3.80 0.38 -9.90
CA LEU A 109 -4.08 0.62 -11.32
C LEU A 109 -3.16 -0.20 -12.23
N GLU A 110 -1.88 -0.29 -11.90
CA GLU A 110 -0.90 -1.06 -12.69
C GLU A 110 -1.22 -2.55 -12.66
N VAL A 111 -1.47 -3.10 -11.48
CA VAL A 111 -1.85 -4.51 -11.30
C VAL A 111 -3.22 -4.78 -11.94
N GLY A 112 -4.18 -3.86 -11.80
CA GLY A 112 -5.50 -3.96 -12.41
C GLY A 112 -5.44 -3.94 -13.94
N ARG A 113 -4.58 -3.09 -14.51
CA ARG A 113 -4.36 -2.98 -15.96
C ARG A 113 -3.90 -4.31 -16.57
N ARG A 114 -3.09 -5.12 -15.86
CA ARG A 114 -2.65 -6.44 -16.33
C ARG A 114 -3.78 -7.44 -16.59
N ARG A 115 -4.99 -7.15 -16.08
CA ARG A 115 -6.19 -7.97 -16.32
C ARG A 115 -6.89 -7.62 -17.63
N LEU A 116 -6.57 -6.48 -18.24
CA LEU A 116 -7.16 -6.06 -19.50
C LEU A 116 -6.57 -6.87 -20.66
N SER A 117 -7.37 -7.09 -21.71
CA SER A 117 -6.90 -7.77 -22.92
C SER A 117 -6.15 -6.81 -23.86
N GLY A 118 -5.38 -7.39 -24.78
CA GLY A 118 -4.69 -6.63 -25.83
C GLY A 118 -3.50 -5.80 -25.32
N ARG A 119 -3.22 -4.67 -25.99
CA ARG A 119 -2.07 -3.81 -25.68
C ARG A 119 -2.11 -3.21 -24.27
N ALA A 120 -3.31 -2.98 -23.73
CA ALA A 120 -3.47 -2.39 -22.40
C ALA A 120 -2.89 -3.29 -21.31
N GLY A 121 -3.05 -4.62 -21.40
CA GLY A 121 -2.52 -5.59 -20.43
C GLY A 121 -1.10 -6.11 -20.73
N ALA A 122 -0.43 -5.57 -21.75
CA ALA A 122 0.91 -5.98 -22.11
C ALA A 122 1.91 -5.70 -20.97
N GLU A 123 2.98 -6.51 -20.92
CA GLU A 123 4.06 -6.31 -19.96
C GLU A 123 4.92 -5.10 -20.32
N HIS A 124 5.24 -4.28 -19.31
CA HIS A 124 6.19 -3.19 -19.43
C HIS A 124 7.40 -3.42 -18.52
N GLY A 125 8.58 -2.94 -18.93
CA GLY A 125 9.83 -3.10 -18.17
C GLY A 125 9.85 -2.36 -16.82
N TYR A 126 9.03 -1.31 -16.66
CA TYR A 126 8.95 -0.55 -15.41
C TYR A 126 8.15 -1.26 -14.30
N GLU A 127 7.52 -2.40 -14.58
CA GLU A 127 6.63 -3.03 -13.62
C GLU A 127 7.36 -3.64 -12.41
N ALA A 128 8.59 -4.12 -12.60
CA ALA A 128 9.40 -4.64 -11.50
C ALA A 128 9.67 -3.56 -10.43
N PRO A 129 10.21 -2.36 -10.75
CA PRO A 129 10.40 -1.33 -9.74
C PRO A 129 9.07 -0.82 -9.16
N VAL A 130 7.98 -0.76 -9.93
CA VAL A 130 6.65 -0.41 -9.39
C VAL A 130 6.18 -1.43 -8.36
N ALA A 131 6.35 -2.73 -8.62
CA ALA A 131 6.03 -3.80 -7.67
C ALA A 131 6.85 -3.67 -6.39
N LEU A 132 8.15 -3.38 -6.48
CA LEU A 132 8.99 -3.19 -5.30
C LEU A 132 8.54 -1.97 -4.47
N ILE A 133 8.26 -0.85 -5.13
CA ILE A 133 7.79 0.38 -4.47
C ILE A 133 6.43 0.14 -3.79
N ALA A 134 5.50 -0.54 -4.47
CA ALA A 134 4.21 -0.90 -3.89
C ALA A 134 4.37 -1.86 -2.70
N ALA A 135 5.34 -2.78 -2.75
CA ALA A 135 5.62 -3.67 -1.64
C ALA A 135 6.13 -2.92 -0.40
N LEU A 136 7.06 -1.98 -0.60
CA LEU A 136 7.56 -1.12 0.46
C LEU A 136 6.46 -0.20 1.02
N ALA A 137 5.59 0.33 0.17
CA ALA A 137 4.43 1.10 0.59
C ALA A 137 3.45 0.27 1.44
N GLY A 138 3.21 -0.99 1.07
CA GLY A 138 2.40 -1.91 1.89
C GLY A 138 2.99 -2.14 3.28
N LEU A 139 4.32 -2.33 3.38
CA LEU A 139 5.00 -2.45 4.67
C LEU A 139 4.93 -1.15 5.49
N ALA A 140 5.16 0.00 4.85
CA ALA A 140 5.10 1.29 5.50
C ALA A 140 3.68 1.62 6.00
N ALA A 141 2.65 1.31 5.21
CA ALA A 141 1.25 1.42 5.62
C ALA A 141 0.95 0.53 6.85
N ALA A 142 1.37 -0.75 6.81
CA ALA A 142 1.22 -1.65 7.95
C ALA A 142 1.95 -1.14 9.20
N GLY A 143 3.17 -0.61 9.04
CA GLY A 143 3.96 -0.04 10.13
C GLY A 143 3.31 1.19 10.75
N LEU A 144 2.80 2.11 9.92
CA LEU A 144 2.07 3.28 10.40
C LEU A 144 0.80 2.89 11.14
N SER A 145 -0.04 2.03 10.55
CA SER A 145 -1.27 1.56 11.20
C SER A 145 -0.98 0.85 12.52
N LEU A 146 0.06 0.02 12.58
CA LEU A 146 0.48 -0.62 13.83
C LEU A 146 0.96 0.41 14.86
N SER A 147 1.75 1.40 14.43
CA SER A 147 2.24 2.44 15.34
C SER A 147 1.12 3.29 15.94
N ILE A 148 0.09 3.60 15.13
CA ILE A 148 -1.11 4.32 15.57
C ILE A 148 -1.92 3.46 16.53
N ALA A 149 -2.16 2.18 16.23
CA ALA A 149 -2.86 1.25 17.12
C ALA A 149 -2.16 1.14 18.49
N LEU A 150 -0.83 0.96 18.48
CA LEU A 150 -0.02 0.91 19.71
C LEU A 150 -0.06 2.22 20.48
N LEU A 151 -0.05 3.36 19.78
CA LEU A 151 -0.16 4.68 20.38
C LEU A 151 -1.54 4.89 21.03
N MET A 152 -2.62 4.47 20.35
CA MET A 152 -3.98 4.49 20.89
C MET A 152 -4.20 3.53 22.06
N GLY A 153 -3.21 2.69 22.38
CA GLY A 153 -3.30 1.69 23.46
C GLY A 153 -4.16 0.49 23.08
N GLU A 154 -4.33 0.25 21.77
CA GLU A 154 -5.07 -0.91 21.29
C GLU A 154 -4.34 -2.21 21.63
N GLN A 155 -5.12 -3.22 21.96
CA GLN A 155 -4.60 -4.54 22.29
C GLN A 155 -4.69 -5.43 21.05
N LEU A 156 -3.74 -6.37 20.94
CA LEU A 156 -3.82 -7.39 19.91
C LEU A 156 -5.14 -8.17 20.06
N PRO A 157 -5.73 -8.65 18.95
CA PRO A 157 -6.98 -9.38 18.99
C PRO A 157 -6.90 -10.60 19.92
N THR A 158 -7.71 -10.61 20.98
CA THR A 158 -7.82 -11.73 21.92
C THR A 158 -9.28 -12.18 22.08
N ILE A 159 -9.46 -13.44 22.47
CA ILE A 159 -10.78 -13.94 22.84
C ILE A 159 -11.21 -13.25 24.13
N THR A 160 -12.30 -12.49 24.06
CA THR A 160 -12.83 -11.73 25.22
C THR A 160 -14.26 -12.21 25.53
N PRO A 161 -14.42 -13.17 26.45
CA PRO A 161 -15.76 -13.66 26.83
C PRO A 161 -16.66 -12.52 27.32
N GLY A 162 -17.95 -12.55 26.95
CA GLY A 162 -18.94 -11.53 27.34
C GLY A 162 -18.98 -10.27 26.46
N ARG A 163 -18.18 -10.21 25.40
CA ARG A 163 -18.12 -9.08 24.43
C ARG A 163 -18.53 -9.48 23.01
N ALA A 164 -19.64 -10.20 22.88
CA ALA A 164 -20.08 -10.80 21.61
C ALA A 164 -20.50 -9.79 20.52
N LEU A 165 -20.81 -8.54 20.89
CA LEU A 165 -21.29 -7.50 19.97
C LEU A 165 -20.23 -6.43 19.67
N THR A 166 -19.02 -6.55 20.22
CA THR A 166 -17.91 -5.63 19.92
C THR A 166 -16.99 -6.24 18.87
N THR A 167 -16.33 -5.41 18.05
CA THR A 167 -15.30 -5.92 17.13
C THR A 167 -14.14 -6.57 17.89
N ALA A 168 -13.68 -7.72 17.41
CA ALA A 168 -12.50 -8.40 17.94
C ALA A 168 -11.19 -7.76 17.45
N ILE A 169 -11.24 -7.04 16.33
CA ILE A 169 -10.09 -6.41 15.68
C ILE A 169 -10.42 -4.93 15.48
N PRO A 170 -9.69 -4.00 16.12
CA PRO A 170 -9.76 -2.59 15.79
C PRO A 170 -9.46 -2.34 14.31
N VAL A 171 -10.04 -1.31 13.72
CA VAL A 171 -9.93 -1.07 12.27
C VAL A 171 -8.49 -0.78 11.88
N GLU A 172 -7.76 -0.08 12.73
CA GLU A 172 -6.36 0.27 12.61
C GLU A 172 -5.49 -1.00 12.55
N LEU A 173 -5.80 -1.98 13.42
CA LEU A 173 -5.15 -3.30 13.40
C LEU A 173 -5.56 -4.16 12.20
N LEU A 174 -6.71 -3.94 11.57
CA LEU A 174 -7.09 -4.62 10.34
C LEU A 174 -6.23 -4.17 9.14
N LEU A 175 -5.76 -2.92 9.12
CA LEU A 175 -4.90 -2.40 8.05
C LEU A 175 -3.51 -3.06 8.05
N VAL A 176 -3.03 -3.53 9.21
CA VAL A 176 -1.72 -4.19 9.35
C VAL A 176 -1.58 -5.45 8.48
N PRO A 177 -2.44 -6.50 8.63
CA PRO A 177 -2.35 -7.68 7.78
C PRO A 177 -2.66 -7.38 6.31
N LEU A 178 -3.48 -6.38 6.01
CA LEU A 178 -3.73 -5.95 4.63
C LEU A 178 -2.48 -5.35 3.99
N GLY A 179 -1.77 -4.46 4.70
CA GLY A 179 -0.50 -3.90 4.23
C GLY A 179 0.58 -4.95 4.07
N ILE A 180 0.66 -5.92 4.99
CA ILE A 180 1.56 -7.08 4.87
C ILE A 180 1.20 -7.95 3.66
N ALA A 181 -0.10 -8.15 3.39
CA ALA A 181 -0.54 -8.92 2.22
C ALA A 181 -0.11 -8.23 0.93
N VAL A 182 -0.29 -6.91 0.81
CA VAL A 182 0.21 -6.12 -0.33
C VAL A 182 1.72 -6.29 -0.47
N ALA A 183 2.46 -6.10 0.62
CA ALA A 183 3.91 -6.25 0.63
C ALA A 183 4.36 -7.62 0.10
N TRP A 184 3.73 -8.68 0.59
CA TRP A 184 4.05 -10.05 0.20
C TRP A 184 3.75 -10.32 -1.28
N MET A 185 2.55 -9.95 -1.74
CA MET A 185 2.12 -10.19 -3.12
C MET A 185 2.97 -9.40 -4.12
N GLU A 186 3.19 -8.11 -3.85
CA GLU A 186 3.96 -7.25 -4.75
C GLU A 186 5.46 -7.58 -4.73
N PHE A 187 6.02 -7.99 -3.59
CA PHE A 187 7.39 -8.50 -3.56
C PHE A 187 7.54 -9.81 -4.35
N GLY A 188 6.57 -10.71 -4.23
CA GLY A 188 6.51 -11.91 -5.06
C GLY A 188 6.48 -11.58 -6.55
N ARG A 189 5.66 -10.60 -6.93
CA ARG A 189 5.56 -10.09 -8.32
C ARG A 189 6.88 -9.47 -8.79
N PHE A 190 7.51 -8.63 -7.97
CA PHE A 190 8.83 -8.04 -8.24
C PHE A 190 9.86 -9.12 -8.55
N ARG A 191 9.96 -10.17 -7.73
CA ARG A 191 10.93 -11.26 -7.95
C ARG A 191 10.72 -12.01 -9.26
N VAL A 192 9.48 -12.15 -9.70
CA VAL A 192 9.16 -12.82 -10.98
C VAL A 192 9.51 -11.91 -12.16
N LEU A 193 9.13 -10.63 -12.10
CA LEU A 193 9.40 -9.67 -13.17
C LEU A 193 10.90 -9.36 -13.29
N HIS A 194 11.61 -9.20 -12.18
CA HIS A 194 13.04 -8.91 -12.17
C HIS A 194 13.91 -10.06 -12.71
N ARG A 195 13.39 -11.30 -12.73
CA ARG A 195 14.08 -12.44 -13.36
C ARG A 195 13.80 -12.57 -14.86
N ALA A 196 12.75 -11.90 -15.35
CA ALA A 196 12.32 -11.99 -16.74
C ALA A 196 13.01 -10.94 -17.65
N HIS A 197 13.61 -9.91 -17.04
CA HIS A 197 14.39 -8.85 -17.68
C HIS A 197 15.82 -8.90 -17.16
#